data_AF-A0A1V5GKX5-F1
#
_entry.id   AF-A0A1V5GKX5-F1
#
_cell.length_a   1.000
_cell.length_b   1.000
_cell.length_c   1.000
_cell.angle_alpha   90.00
_cell.angle_beta   90.00
_cell.angle_gamma   90.00
#
_symmetry.space_group_name_H-M   'P 1'
#
loop_
_entity.id
_entity.type
_entity.pdbx_description
1 polymer ?
#
loop_
_entity_poly.entity_id
_entity_poly.type
_entity_poly.pdbx_seq_one_letter_code
_entity_poly.pdbx_strand_id
1 'polypeptide(L)'
;MVVAASIFIILGNRIRGLVDRNIKLYLQILLGLSLLLLIWVLSTGGRVGILFSLVVAYLISSLVKVRKAMKSEEFTSTLTSPKYKLDKKGWIIFALAAVLLFFVAVGIDLSSPIYQETSDNLSQMSNDNYSKADLINETVREIKAEMVLPSQLDEVTKLVDISAQPDAIRYHYVLSDVDTGSLSNAYLKNFLISDICGNADTKNLLDYGINMEYSYTVDTGERYFITFTKADCF
;
A
#
# COMPACT_ATOMS: atom_id res chain seq x y z
N MET A 1 -3.66 10.28 -1.31
CA MET A 1 -3.35 10.34 -2.78
C MET A 1 -4.15 11.39 -3.55
N VAL A 2 -5.43 11.64 -3.23
CA VAL A 2 -6.29 12.63 -3.91
C VAL A 2 -5.92 14.09 -3.59
N VAL A 3 -5.33 14.34 -2.42
CA VAL A 3 -4.99 15.69 -1.91
C VAL A 3 -3.80 16.30 -2.66
N ALA A 4 -2.75 15.52 -2.94
CA ALA A 4 -1.63 15.99 -3.75
C ALA A 4 -2.08 16.29 -5.19
N ALA A 5 -2.85 15.39 -5.79
CA ALA A 5 -3.38 15.58 -7.15
C ALA A 5 -4.29 16.81 -7.26
N SER A 6 -5.12 17.11 -6.26
CA SER A 6 -5.98 18.30 -6.27
C SER A 6 -5.19 19.60 -6.06
N ILE A 7 -4.15 19.61 -5.21
CA ILE A 7 -3.21 20.74 -5.11
C ILE A 7 -2.49 20.95 -6.45
N PHE A 8 -2.06 19.88 -7.14
CA PHE A 8 -1.42 19.94 -8.45
C PHE A 8 -2.38 20.33 -9.59
N ILE A 9 -3.65 19.94 -9.54
CA ILE A 9 -4.68 20.36 -10.51
C ILE A 9 -4.99 21.85 -10.30
N ILE A 10 -5.13 22.31 -9.05
CA ILE A 10 -5.38 23.72 -8.75
C ILE A 10 -4.15 24.59 -9.10
N LEU A 11 -2.92 24.13 -8.82
CA LEU A 11 -1.70 24.83 -9.24
C LEU A 11 -1.51 24.80 -10.77
N GLY A 12 -1.78 23.66 -11.40
CA GLY A 12 -1.71 23.49 -12.85
C GLY A 12 -2.73 24.35 -13.61
N ASN A 13 -3.94 24.49 -13.06
CA ASN A 13 -4.96 25.38 -13.61
C ASN A 13 -4.60 26.87 -13.40
N ARG A 14 -3.79 27.20 -12.38
CA ARG A 14 -3.26 28.56 -12.15
C ARG A 14 -2.07 28.91 -13.06
N ILE A 15 -1.22 27.95 -13.42
CA ILE A 15 -0.12 28.13 -14.41
C ILE A 15 -0.68 28.46 -15.81
N ARG A 16 -1.89 27.98 -16.12
CA ARG A 16 -2.62 28.36 -17.34
C ARG A 16 -3.15 29.80 -17.34
N GLY A 17 -3.20 30.48 -16.19
CA GLY A 17 -3.95 31.73 -16.04
C GLY A 17 -3.17 32.97 -15.59
N LEU A 18 -2.09 32.87 -14.83
CA LEU A 18 -1.39 34.04 -14.26
C LEU A 18 0.11 33.78 -14.09
N VAL A 19 0.94 34.47 -14.88
CA VAL A 19 2.41 34.42 -14.78
C VAL A 19 2.92 35.68 -14.08
N ASP A 20 3.20 35.58 -12.78
CA ASP A 20 3.78 36.65 -11.95
C ASP A 20 5.32 36.64 -12.01
N ARG A 21 5.98 37.77 -11.71
CA ARG A 21 7.45 37.95 -11.66
C ARG A 21 8.13 36.98 -10.68
N ASN A 22 7.37 36.50 -9.69
CA ASN A 22 7.81 35.50 -8.71
C ASN A 22 7.61 34.05 -9.18
N ILE A 23 7.17 33.79 -10.42
CA ILE A 23 6.96 32.41 -10.91
C ILE A 23 8.22 31.57 -10.85
N LYS A 24 9.39 32.19 -11.03
CA LYS A 24 10.69 31.52 -10.87
C LYS A 24 10.89 31.03 -9.43
N LEU A 25 10.48 31.84 -8.45
CA LEU A 25 10.56 31.52 -7.03
C LEU A 25 9.56 30.42 -6.67
N TYR A 26 8.31 30.52 -7.15
CA TYR A 26 7.31 29.47 -6.97
C TYR A 26 7.74 28.15 -7.59
N LEU A 27 8.35 28.19 -8.78
CA LEU A 27 8.87 27.01 -9.45
C LEU A 27 10.02 26.38 -8.66
N GLN A 28 10.95 27.20 -8.14
CA GLN A 28 12.05 26.71 -7.31
C GLN A 28 11.56 26.09 -5.99
N ILE A 29 10.59 26.73 -5.32
CA ILE A 29 9.97 26.21 -4.10
C ILE A 29 9.23 24.90 -4.38
N LEU A 30 8.47 24.82 -5.48
CA LEU A 30 7.76 23.61 -5.89
C LEU A 30 8.73 22.46 -6.18
N LEU A 31 9.83 22.76 -6.86
CA LEU A 31 10.85 21.77 -7.23
C LEU A 31 11.60 21.28 -5.98
N GLY A 32 11.90 22.17 -5.03
CA GLY A 32 12.45 21.81 -3.73
C GLY A 32 11.49 20.94 -2.90
N LEU A 33 10.21 21.32 -2.83
CA LEU A 33 9.17 20.55 -2.13
C LEU A 33 8.98 19.16 -2.77
N SER A 34 8.98 19.08 -4.10
CA SER A 34 8.90 17.83 -4.83
C SER A 34 10.10 16.92 -4.58
N LEU A 35 11.31 17.49 -4.46
CA LEU A 35 12.53 16.73 -4.17
C LEU A 35 12.52 16.19 -2.73
N LEU A 36 12.05 17.00 -1.78
CA LEU A 36 11.95 16.64 -0.37
C LEU A 36 10.90 15.55 -0.15
N LEU A 37 9.76 15.63 -0.85
CA LEU A 37 8.76 14.56 -0.90
C LEU A 37 9.31 13.30 -1.57
N LEU A 38 10.12 13.42 -2.62
CA LEU A 38 10.74 12.25 -3.26
C LEU A 38 11.72 11.53 -2.32
N ILE A 39 12.52 12.27 -1.56
CA ILE A 39 13.41 11.71 -0.52
C ILE A 39 12.58 11.02 0.58
N TRP A 40 11.51 11.66 1.05
CA TRP A 40 10.64 11.09 2.07
C TRP A 40 9.96 9.80 1.59
N VAL A 41 9.50 9.77 0.34
CA VAL A 41 8.87 8.59 -0.27
C VAL A 41 9.86 7.46 -0.54
N LEU A 42 11.11 7.76 -0.90
CA LEU A 42 12.18 6.77 -0.99
C LEU A 42 12.54 6.20 0.38
N SER A 43 12.48 7.02 1.43
CA SER A 43 12.74 6.60 2.81
C SER A 43 11.65 5.71 3.41
N THR A 44 10.41 5.78 2.91
CA THR A 44 9.28 4.98 3.44
C THR A 44 9.03 3.69 2.66
N GLY A 45 9.87 3.34 1.68
CA GLY A 45 9.89 2.02 1.02
C GLY A 45 8.61 1.65 0.24
N GLY A 46 7.70 2.60 0.01
CA GLY A 46 6.35 2.33 -0.50
C GLY A 46 6.24 2.40 -2.02
N ARG A 47 5.45 1.46 -2.59
CA ARG A 47 4.99 1.40 -4.00
C ARG A 47 4.41 2.72 -4.55
N VAL A 48 4.08 3.69 -3.68
CA VAL A 48 3.62 5.05 -4.00
C VAL A 48 4.71 5.92 -4.68
N GLY A 49 6.00 5.61 -4.50
CA GLY A 49 7.12 6.37 -5.09
C GLY A 49 7.24 6.29 -6.60
N ILE A 50 6.82 5.18 -7.21
CA ILE A 50 6.87 5.00 -8.66
C ILE A 50 5.84 5.89 -9.35
N LEU A 51 4.61 5.96 -8.80
CA LEU A 51 3.55 6.84 -9.31
C LEU A 51 3.89 8.32 -9.13
N PHE A 52 4.51 8.69 -8.01
CA PHE A 52 4.96 10.07 -7.79
C PHE A 52 6.10 10.46 -8.75
N SER A 53 7.03 9.54 -9.03
CA SER A 53 8.11 9.75 -10.01
C SER A 53 7.57 10.00 -11.42
N LEU A 54 6.49 9.31 -11.83
CA LEU A 54 5.81 9.55 -13.11
C LEU A 54 5.13 10.93 -13.16
N VAL A 55 4.53 11.38 -12.05
CA VAL A 55 3.95 12.73 -11.95
C VAL A 55 5.04 13.81 -12.01
N VAL A 56 6.18 13.60 -11.34
CA VAL A 56 7.33 14.53 -11.41
C VAL A 56 7.92 14.57 -12.83
N ALA A 57 8.08 13.43 -13.49
CA ALA A 57 8.52 13.37 -14.89
C ALA A 57 7.55 14.10 -15.84
N TYR A 58 6.23 13.95 -15.61
CA TYR A 58 5.21 14.68 -16.36
C TYR A 58 5.29 16.21 -16.13
N LEU A 59 5.53 16.65 -14.89
CA LEU A 59 5.69 18.07 -14.56
C LEU A 59 6.93 18.68 -15.23
N ILE A 60 8.05 17.95 -15.27
CA ILE A 60 9.27 18.40 -15.95
C ILE A 60 9.01 18.52 -17.47
N SER A 61 8.34 17.54 -18.07
CA SER A 61 7.95 17.56 -19.49
C SER A 61 6.99 18.72 -19.83
N SER A 62 6.02 18.99 -18.94
CA SER A 62 5.10 20.12 -19.07
C SER A 62 5.83 21.48 -18.96
N LEU A 63 6.80 21.61 -18.05
CA LEU A 63 7.57 22.84 -17.88
C LEU A 63 8.39 23.21 -19.12
N VAL A 64 8.94 22.23 -19.83
CA VAL A 64 9.64 22.46 -21.10
C VAL A 64 8.68 23.01 -22.16
N LYS A 65 7.45 22.50 -22.22
CA LYS A 65 6.42 23.01 -23.14
C LYS A 65 5.98 24.43 -22.79
N VAL A 66 5.76 24.73 -21.50
CA VAL A 66 5.39 26.07 -21.02
C VAL A 66 6.50 27.09 -21.28
N ARG A 67 7.77 26.70 -21.13
CA ARG A 67 8.93 27.56 -21.45
C ARG A 67 9.01 27.93 -22.94
N LYS A 68 8.51 27.06 -23.81
CA LYS A 68 8.41 27.31 -25.25
C LYS A 68 7.23 28.23 -25.58
N ALA A 69 6.11 28.11 -24.87
CA ALA A 69 4.92 28.95 -25.03
C ALA A 69 5.12 30.39 -24.52
N MET A 70 5.87 30.58 -23.41
CA MET A 70 6.17 31.89 -22.82
C MET A 70 7.05 32.81 -23.69
N LYS A 71 7.56 32.33 -24.83
CA LYS A 71 8.32 33.15 -25.80
C LYS A 71 7.44 33.87 -26.84
N SER A 72 6.13 33.66 -26.82
CA SER A 72 5.22 34.29 -27.78
C SER A 72 4.72 35.64 -27.25
N GLU A 73 4.88 36.69 -28.07
CA GLU A 73 4.60 38.10 -27.71
C GLU A 73 3.12 38.36 -27.38
N GLU A 74 2.21 37.53 -27.92
CA GLU A 74 0.75 37.59 -27.71
C GLU A 74 0.34 37.28 -26.25
N PHE A 75 1.14 36.49 -25.53
CA PHE A 75 0.84 36.14 -24.13
C PHE A 75 1.24 37.24 -23.14
N THR A 76 2.22 38.08 -23.48
CA THR A 76 2.73 39.15 -22.62
C THR A 76 1.74 40.31 -22.43
N SER A 77 0.90 40.60 -23.43
CA SER A 77 -0.08 41.70 -23.38
C SER A 77 -1.35 41.33 -22.57
N THR A 78 -1.74 40.06 -22.58
CA THR A 78 -2.91 39.58 -21.81
C THR A 78 -2.63 39.53 -20.30
N LEU A 79 -1.37 39.29 -19.92
CA LEU A 79 -0.91 39.16 -18.53
C LEU A 79 -0.82 40.48 -17.74
N THR A 80 -0.87 41.63 -18.41
CA THR A 80 -0.77 42.95 -17.75
C THR A 80 -2.12 43.58 -17.38
N SER A 81 -3.24 42.89 -17.63
CA SER A 81 -4.57 43.43 -17.30
C SER A 81 -4.87 43.32 -15.78
N PRO A 82 -5.30 44.41 -15.12
CA PRO A 82 -5.38 44.50 -13.65
C PRO A 82 -6.55 43.74 -13.00
N LYS A 83 -7.34 42.99 -13.77
CA LYS A 83 -8.68 42.51 -13.36
C LYS A 83 -8.66 41.31 -12.39
N TYR A 84 -7.50 40.69 -12.14
CA TYR A 84 -7.38 39.44 -11.37
C TYR A 84 -6.34 39.48 -10.24
N LYS A 85 -6.04 40.67 -9.71
CA LYS A 85 -5.12 40.83 -8.60
C LYS A 85 -5.83 40.52 -7.28
N LEU A 86 -5.56 39.36 -6.69
CA LEU A 86 -6.00 39.04 -5.33
C LEU A 86 -5.35 40.03 -4.36
N ASP A 87 -6.19 40.70 -3.56
CA ASP A 87 -5.74 41.67 -2.59
C ASP A 87 -5.05 40.97 -1.39
N LYS A 88 -4.41 41.78 -0.54
CA LYS A 88 -3.65 41.27 0.62
C LYS A 88 -4.53 40.42 1.56
N LYS A 89 -5.84 40.66 1.58
CA LYS A 89 -6.82 39.91 2.38
C LYS A 89 -7.13 38.54 1.76
N GLY A 90 -7.27 38.46 0.44
CA GLY A 90 -7.43 37.20 -0.29
C GLY A 90 -6.26 36.22 -0.06
N TRP A 91 -5.05 36.75 0.06
CA TRP A 91 -3.87 35.93 0.40
C TRP A 91 -3.92 35.34 1.80
N ILE A 92 -4.41 36.08 2.79
CA ILE A 92 -4.54 35.62 4.18
C ILE A 92 -5.61 34.53 4.27
N ILE A 93 -6.75 34.71 3.59
CA ILE A 93 -7.84 33.72 3.55
C ILE A 93 -7.36 32.41 2.89
N PHE A 94 -6.60 32.51 1.80
CA PHE A 94 -6.02 31.34 1.14
C PHE A 94 -5.03 30.59 2.04
N ALA A 95 -4.16 31.31 2.76
CA ALA A 95 -3.20 30.71 3.68
C ALA A 95 -3.90 29.97 4.83
N LEU A 96 -4.95 30.57 5.42
CA LEU A 96 -5.74 29.94 6.48
C LEU A 96 -6.46 28.67 5.98
N ALA A 97 -7.07 28.72 4.79
CA ALA A 97 -7.73 27.56 4.20
C ALA A 97 -6.74 26.41 3.90
N ALA A 98 -5.54 26.73 3.41
CA ALA A 98 -4.51 25.73 3.15
C ALA A 98 -3.99 25.08 4.44
N VAL A 99 -3.80 25.85 5.51
CA VAL A 99 -3.38 25.33 6.82
C VAL A 99 -4.47 24.45 7.44
N LEU A 100 -5.74 24.87 7.38
CA LEU A 100 -6.86 24.06 7.86
C LEU A 100 -6.94 22.72 7.12
N LEU A 101 -6.82 22.73 5.80
CA LEU A 101 -6.84 21.52 4.98
C LEU A 101 -5.63 20.61 5.23
N PHE A 102 -4.47 21.18 5.55
CA PHE A 102 -3.29 20.41 5.96
C PHE A 102 -3.53 19.65 7.26
N PHE A 103 -4.11 20.30 8.29
CA PHE A 103 -4.43 19.63 9.55
C PHE A 103 -5.53 18.58 9.41
N VAL A 104 -6.51 18.79 8.51
CA VAL A 104 -7.51 17.75 8.20
C VAL A 104 -6.85 16.55 7.52
N ALA A 105 -5.93 16.76 6.58
CA ALA A 105 -5.22 15.66 5.91
C ALA A 105 -4.31 14.88 6.87
N VAL A 106 -3.55 15.58 7.72
CA VAL A 106 -2.71 14.98 8.77
C VAL A 106 -3.56 14.25 9.82
N GLY A 107 -4.70 14.84 10.19
CA GLY A 107 -5.67 14.21 11.09
C GLY A 107 -6.20 12.90 10.50
N ILE A 108 -6.56 12.88 9.22
CA ILE A 108 -7.02 11.67 8.53
C ILE A 108 -5.89 10.63 8.43
N ASP A 109 -4.64 11.00 8.10
CA ASP A 109 -3.53 10.03 8.05
C ASP A 109 -3.16 9.47 9.44
N LEU A 110 -3.33 10.26 10.52
CA LEU A 110 -3.13 9.79 11.91
C LEU A 110 -4.32 9.01 12.48
N SER A 111 -5.54 9.21 11.94
CA SER A 111 -6.76 8.54 12.40
C SER A 111 -7.28 7.46 11.46
N SER A 112 -6.63 7.27 10.30
CA SER A 112 -6.91 6.14 9.41
C SER A 112 -6.40 4.87 10.09
N PRO A 113 -7.27 3.91 10.43
CA PRO A 113 -6.86 2.63 11.05
C PRO A 113 -6.16 1.69 10.05
N ILE A 114 -5.62 2.20 8.95
CA ILE A 114 -5.17 1.39 7.79
C ILE A 114 -3.68 0.99 7.88
N TYR A 115 -2.97 1.39 8.93
CA TYR A 115 -1.58 0.94 9.17
C TYR A 115 -1.36 0.42 10.59
N GLN A 116 -2.37 -0.17 11.22
CA GLN A 116 -2.18 -0.89 12.49
C GLN A 116 -3.36 -1.82 12.86
N GLU A 117 -3.75 -2.76 12.00
CA GLU A 117 -4.76 -3.78 12.37
C GLU A 117 -4.36 -5.15 11.85
N THR A 118 -3.29 -5.71 12.41
CA THR A 118 -3.15 -7.19 12.48
C THR A 118 -2.32 -7.60 13.71
N SER A 119 -1.37 -6.76 14.15
CA SER A 119 -0.56 -7.04 15.35
C SER A 119 -1.24 -6.72 16.69
N ASP A 120 -2.19 -5.77 16.70
CA ASP A 120 -2.79 -5.27 17.95
C ASP A 120 -3.97 -6.13 18.43
N ASN A 121 -4.70 -6.80 17.51
CA ASN A 121 -5.78 -7.72 17.87
C ASN A 121 -5.28 -9.02 18.53
N LEU A 122 -4.05 -9.44 18.24
CA LEU A 122 -3.47 -10.63 18.87
C LEU A 122 -2.90 -10.32 20.26
N SER A 123 -2.33 -9.13 20.44
CA SER A 123 -1.77 -8.70 21.72
C SER A 123 -2.84 -8.22 22.71
N GLN A 124 -4.03 -7.81 22.23
CA GLN A 124 -5.21 -7.54 23.06
C GLN A 124 -6.04 -8.79 23.40
N MET A 125 -5.69 -9.98 22.89
CA MET A 125 -6.31 -11.26 23.26
C MET A 125 -5.61 -11.96 24.44
N SER A 126 -4.71 -11.27 25.14
CA SER A 126 -3.95 -11.81 26.28
C SER A 126 -4.64 -11.64 27.64
N ASN A 127 -5.82 -11.00 27.69
CA ASN A 127 -6.52 -10.70 28.94
C ASN A 127 -7.86 -11.43 29.12
N ASP A 128 -8.35 -12.10 28.07
CA ASP A 128 -9.54 -12.96 28.14
C ASP A 128 -9.14 -14.42 27.96
N ASN A 129 -9.68 -15.30 28.79
CA ASN A 129 -9.39 -16.74 28.86
C ASN A 129 -9.96 -17.50 27.64
N TYR A 130 -9.60 -17.11 26.42
CA TYR A 130 -10.00 -17.80 25.19
C TYR A 130 -9.25 -19.13 25.06
N SER A 131 -9.99 -20.18 24.70
CA SER A 131 -9.35 -21.47 24.43
C SER A 131 -8.58 -21.39 23.10
N LYS A 132 -7.51 -22.17 22.96
CA LYS A 132 -6.76 -22.29 21.69
C LYS A 132 -7.68 -22.60 20.51
N ALA A 133 -8.71 -23.41 20.72
CA ALA A 133 -9.69 -23.77 19.71
C ALA A 133 -10.52 -22.54 19.26
N ASP A 134 -10.88 -21.65 20.19
CA ASP A 134 -11.61 -20.42 19.86
C ASP A 134 -10.74 -19.49 19.02
N LEU A 135 -9.47 -19.32 19.38
CA LEU A 135 -8.52 -18.52 18.61
C LEU A 135 -8.32 -19.07 17.19
N ILE A 136 -8.20 -20.39 17.02
CA ILE A 136 -8.09 -21.02 15.70
C ILE A 136 -9.36 -20.77 14.88
N ASN A 137 -10.55 -21.00 15.47
CA ASN A 137 -11.81 -20.80 14.79
C ASN A 137 -12.02 -19.34 14.35
N GLU A 138 -11.68 -18.40 15.22
CA GLU A 138 -11.77 -16.97 14.94
C GLU A 138 -10.82 -16.58 13.82
N THR A 139 -9.54 -16.99 13.91
CA THR A 139 -8.54 -16.69 12.88
C THR A 139 -8.99 -17.21 11.50
N VAL A 140 -9.54 -18.43 11.43
CA VAL A 140 -10.06 -18.99 10.17
C VAL A 140 -11.25 -18.17 9.64
N ARG A 141 -12.12 -17.70 10.54
CA ARG A 141 -13.27 -16.87 10.19
C ARG A 141 -12.81 -15.51 9.62
N GLU A 142 -11.85 -14.87 10.27
CA GLU A 142 -11.27 -13.60 9.83
C GLU A 142 -10.62 -13.72 8.45
N ILE A 143 -9.75 -14.71 8.24
CA ILE A 143 -9.11 -14.93 6.94
C ILE A 143 -10.16 -15.15 5.85
N LYS A 144 -11.20 -15.97 6.13
CA LYS A 144 -12.30 -16.21 5.17
C LYS A 144 -13.17 -14.98 4.90
N ALA A 145 -13.19 -14.00 5.80
CA ALA A 145 -13.91 -12.74 5.59
C ALA A 145 -13.10 -11.77 4.71
N GLU A 146 -11.77 -11.83 4.76
CA GLU A 146 -10.87 -10.96 4.01
C GLU A 146 -10.61 -11.41 2.57
N MET A 147 -10.90 -12.67 2.24
CA MET A 147 -10.67 -13.22 0.90
C MET A 147 -11.82 -14.06 0.36
N VAL A 148 -11.97 -14.10 -0.96
CA VAL A 148 -12.94 -14.95 -1.64
C VAL A 148 -12.30 -16.30 -1.96
N LEU A 149 -12.92 -17.39 -1.51
CA LEU A 149 -12.52 -18.75 -1.81
C LEU A 149 -13.49 -19.41 -2.82
N PRO A 150 -13.00 -20.25 -3.76
CA PRO A 150 -11.59 -20.55 -4.00
C PRO A 150 -10.83 -19.36 -4.64
N SER A 151 -9.56 -19.19 -4.28
CA SER A 151 -8.68 -18.13 -4.77
C SER A 151 -7.53 -18.69 -5.60
N GLN A 152 -7.34 -18.17 -6.81
CA GLN A 152 -6.20 -18.50 -7.65
C GLN A 152 -4.98 -17.71 -7.18
N LEU A 153 -3.90 -18.38 -6.75
CA LEU A 153 -2.71 -17.72 -6.23
C LEU A 153 -1.65 -17.48 -7.31
N ASP A 154 -1.50 -18.45 -8.21
CA ASP A 154 -0.59 -18.40 -9.36
C ASP A 154 -1.16 -19.21 -10.53
N GLU A 155 -0.36 -19.56 -11.55
CA GLU A 155 -0.83 -20.31 -12.73
C GLU A 155 -1.29 -21.73 -12.39
N VAL A 156 -0.69 -22.37 -11.39
CA VAL A 156 -0.87 -23.80 -11.08
C VAL A 156 -1.48 -24.05 -9.71
N THR A 157 -1.55 -23.05 -8.83
CA THR A 157 -1.96 -23.19 -7.42
C THR A 157 -3.27 -22.45 -7.14
N LYS A 158 -4.24 -23.18 -6.61
CA LYS A 158 -5.52 -22.64 -6.13
C LYS A 158 -5.74 -22.97 -4.67
N LEU A 159 -5.95 -21.95 -3.83
CA LEU A 159 -6.40 -22.12 -2.45
C LEU A 159 -7.91 -22.33 -2.45
N VAL A 160 -8.37 -23.52 -2.11
CA VAL A 160 -9.79 -23.90 -2.21
C VAL A 160 -10.55 -23.77 -0.90
N ASP A 161 -9.89 -23.99 0.23
CA ASP A 161 -10.50 -23.88 1.55
C ASP A 161 -9.45 -23.59 2.64
N ILE A 162 -9.93 -23.09 3.78
CA ILE A 162 -9.16 -22.91 5.01
C ILE A 162 -10.01 -23.45 6.16
N SER A 163 -9.45 -24.36 6.96
CA SER A 163 -10.20 -25.06 7.99
C SER A 163 -9.51 -25.00 9.35
N ALA A 164 -10.31 -24.86 10.40
CA ALA A 164 -9.86 -24.98 11.78
C ALA A 164 -9.64 -26.46 12.12
N GLN A 165 -8.48 -26.76 12.72
CA GLN A 165 -8.15 -28.06 13.29
C GLN A 165 -7.97 -27.90 14.82
N PRO A 166 -7.93 -28.98 15.61
CA PRO A 166 -7.83 -28.88 17.07
C PRO A 166 -6.64 -28.05 17.57
N ASP A 167 -5.52 -28.10 16.83
CA ASP A 167 -4.26 -27.45 17.19
C ASP A 167 -3.60 -26.70 16.03
N ALA A 168 -4.29 -26.57 14.89
CA ALA A 168 -3.73 -26.03 13.67
C ALA A 168 -4.75 -25.26 12.81
N ILE A 169 -4.23 -24.42 11.92
CA ILE A 169 -4.98 -23.87 10.78
C ILE A 169 -4.53 -24.62 9.53
N ARG A 170 -5.47 -25.24 8.82
CA ARG A 170 -5.18 -26.01 7.61
C ARG A 170 -5.66 -25.32 6.35
N TYR A 171 -4.73 -25.01 5.47
CA TYR A 171 -4.95 -24.48 4.14
C TYR A 171 -5.01 -25.62 3.13
N HIS A 172 -6.05 -25.64 2.30
CA HIS A 172 -6.29 -26.66 1.29
C HIS A 172 -6.02 -26.10 -0.09
N TYR A 173 -5.04 -26.68 -0.78
CA TYR A 173 -4.63 -26.27 -2.12
C TYR A 173 -4.93 -27.36 -3.14
N VAL A 174 -5.26 -26.91 -4.35
CA VAL A 174 -5.28 -27.73 -5.55
C VAL A 174 -4.16 -27.29 -6.47
N LEU A 175 -3.37 -28.25 -6.94
CA LEU A 175 -2.30 -28.07 -7.92
C LEU A 175 -2.75 -28.64 -9.27
N SER A 176 -2.77 -27.79 -10.29
CA SER A 176 -3.13 -28.14 -11.66
C SER A 176 -1.93 -28.04 -12.59
N ASP A 177 -1.81 -28.96 -13.54
CA ASP A 177 -0.77 -28.97 -14.58
C ASP A 177 0.69 -28.96 -14.05
N VAL A 178 0.93 -29.56 -12.87
CA VAL A 178 2.26 -29.64 -12.25
C VAL A 178 2.93 -30.99 -12.50
N ASP A 179 4.23 -30.97 -12.81
CA ASP A 179 5.07 -32.17 -12.80
C ASP A 179 5.35 -32.61 -11.35
N THR A 180 4.78 -33.75 -10.96
CA THR A 180 4.94 -34.30 -9.61
C THR A 180 6.24 -35.05 -9.40
N GLY A 181 7.03 -35.29 -10.46
CA GLY A 181 8.25 -36.11 -10.38
C GLY A 181 9.31 -35.59 -9.40
N SER A 182 9.35 -34.29 -9.16
CA SER A 182 10.23 -33.64 -8.17
C SER A 182 9.52 -33.16 -6.91
N LEU A 183 8.19 -33.24 -6.85
CA LEU A 183 7.43 -32.76 -5.71
C LEU A 183 7.49 -33.76 -4.55
N SER A 184 7.76 -33.23 -3.36
CA SER A 184 7.74 -33.98 -2.11
C SER A 184 7.37 -33.06 -0.96
N ASN A 185 6.92 -33.63 0.16
CA ASN A 185 6.65 -32.85 1.38
C ASN A 185 7.90 -32.08 1.83
N ALA A 186 9.09 -32.66 1.69
CA ALA A 186 10.35 -32.01 2.06
C ALA A 186 10.67 -30.83 1.13
N TYR A 187 10.47 -31.00 -0.18
CA TYR A 187 10.64 -29.91 -1.15
C TYR A 187 9.70 -28.74 -0.84
N LEU A 188 8.41 -29.02 -0.66
CA LEU A 188 7.40 -28.00 -0.34
C LEU A 188 7.67 -27.33 1.01
N LYS A 189 8.08 -28.10 2.02
CA LYS A 189 8.44 -27.55 3.34
C LYS A 189 9.62 -26.59 3.22
N ASN A 190 10.68 -26.98 2.50
CA ASN A 190 11.85 -26.13 2.30
C ASN A 190 11.55 -24.89 1.45
N PHE A 191 10.62 -24.99 0.51
CA PHE A 191 10.19 -23.85 -0.30
C PHE A 191 9.44 -22.81 0.55
N LEU A 192 8.52 -23.26 1.40
CA LEU A 192 7.65 -22.38 2.18
C LEU A 192 8.31 -21.83 3.46
N ILE A 193 9.35 -22.47 3.98
CA ILE A 193 9.92 -22.13 5.30
C ILE A 193 10.30 -20.66 5.45
N SER A 194 10.86 -20.05 4.41
CA SER A 194 11.27 -18.64 4.45
C SER A 194 10.07 -17.71 4.59
N ASP A 195 8.99 -18.00 3.88
CA ASP A 195 7.77 -17.18 3.89
C ASP A 195 7.02 -17.36 5.21
N ILE A 196 6.92 -18.60 5.71
CA ILE A 196 6.25 -18.92 6.98
C ILE A 196 7.00 -18.33 8.18
N CYS A 197 8.31 -18.56 8.26
CA CYS A 197 9.10 -18.08 9.40
C CYS A 197 9.46 -16.58 9.30
N GLY A 198 9.36 -15.98 8.11
CA GLY A 198 9.55 -14.55 7.88
C GLY A 198 8.29 -13.70 8.09
N ASN A 199 7.10 -14.30 8.09
CA ASN A 199 5.84 -13.59 8.30
C ASN A 199 5.52 -13.46 9.80
N ALA A 200 5.33 -12.21 10.26
CA ALA A 200 5.13 -11.91 11.68
C ALA A 200 3.83 -12.52 12.25
N ASP A 201 2.72 -12.48 11.50
CA ASP A 201 1.43 -13.00 11.95
C ASP A 201 1.49 -14.53 12.11
N THR A 202 2.09 -15.19 11.12
CA THR A 202 2.31 -16.64 11.14
C THR A 202 3.21 -17.04 12.30
N LYS A 203 4.30 -16.30 12.53
CA LYS A 203 5.19 -16.53 13.67
C LYS A 203 4.46 -16.36 15.00
N ASN A 204 3.60 -15.34 15.13
CA ASN A 204 2.83 -15.15 16.34
C ASN A 204 1.90 -16.35 16.60
N LEU A 205 1.17 -16.84 15.59
CA LEU A 205 0.34 -18.04 15.72
C LEU A 205 1.16 -19.27 16.17
N LEU A 206 2.35 -19.47 15.59
CA LEU A 206 3.27 -20.52 16.01
C LEU A 206 3.75 -20.33 17.45
N ASP A 207 3.97 -19.10 17.90
CA ASP A 207 4.34 -18.78 19.29
C ASP A 207 3.21 -19.06 20.29
N TYR A 208 1.94 -18.93 19.89
CA TYR A 208 0.76 -19.42 20.62
C TYR A 208 0.58 -20.95 20.51
N GLY A 209 1.49 -21.64 19.85
CA GLY A 209 1.47 -23.09 19.66
C GLY A 209 0.44 -23.57 18.64
N ILE A 210 -0.10 -22.68 17.81
CA ILE A 210 -1.02 -23.03 16.71
C ILE A 210 -0.17 -23.42 15.50
N ASN A 211 -0.32 -24.66 15.03
CA ASN A 211 0.43 -25.16 13.89
C ASN A 211 -0.16 -24.64 12.57
N MET A 212 0.67 -24.56 11.54
CA MET A 212 0.24 -24.20 10.19
C MET A 212 0.33 -25.43 9.29
N GLU A 213 -0.80 -25.85 8.74
CA GLU A 213 -0.90 -27.06 7.92
C GLU A 213 -1.25 -26.71 6.48
N TYR A 214 -0.55 -27.35 5.54
CA TYR A 214 -0.71 -27.14 4.11
C TYR A 214 -1.01 -28.50 3.46
N SER A 215 -2.23 -28.65 2.96
CA SER A 215 -2.72 -29.84 2.30
C SER A 215 -2.85 -29.59 0.80
N TYR A 216 -1.93 -30.11 0.00
CA TYR A 216 -1.96 -30.01 -1.46
C TYR A 216 -2.57 -31.27 -2.06
N THR A 217 -3.53 -31.10 -2.98
CA THR A 217 -4.05 -32.18 -3.83
C THR A 217 -3.74 -31.84 -5.27
N VAL A 218 -3.05 -32.74 -5.97
CA VAL A 218 -2.82 -32.64 -7.41
C VAL A 218 -4.05 -33.21 -8.14
N ASP A 219 -4.38 -32.68 -9.32
CA ASP A 219 -5.49 -33.19 -10.14
C ASP A 219 -5.36 -34.70 -10.47
N THR A 220 -4.13 -35.24 -10.51
CA THR A 220 -3.85 -36.68 -10.66
C THR A 220 -4.22 -37.52 -9.43
N GLY A 221 -4.55 -36.88 -8.30
CA GLY A 221 -4.94 -37.50 -7.03
C GLY A 221 -3.82 -37.61 -5.99
N GLU A 222 -2.58 -37.28 -6.36
CA GLU A 222 -1.44 -37.22 -5.44
C GLU A 222 -1.68 -36.15 -4.36
N ARG A 223 -1.18 -36.42 -3.15
CA ARG A 223 -1.39 -35.56 -1.99
C ARG A 223 -0.11 -35.30 -1.23
N TYR A 224 0.10 -34.05 -0.87
CA TYR A 224 1.22 -33.61 -0.04
C TYR A 224 0.68 -32.90 1.20
N PHE A 225 1.34 -33.15 2.32
CA PHE A 225 0.94 -32.59 3.60
C PHE A 225 2.17 -32.09 4.35
N ILE A 226 2.17 -30.80 4.66
CA ILE A 226 3.25 -30.13 5.37
C ILE A 226 2.68 -29.49 6.62
N THR A 227 3.38 -29.67 7.74
CA THR A 227 3.10 -28.99 8.99
C THR A 227 4.30 -28.14 9.38
N PHE A 228 4.03 -26.89 9.71
CA PHE A 228 4.95 -25.99 10.38
C PHE A 228 4.54 -25.82 11.83
N THR A 229 5.51 -26.01 12.70
CA THR A 229 5.43 -25.84 14.14
C THR A 229 6.39 -24.74 14.55
N LYS A 230 6.28 -24.29 15.80
CA LYS A 230 7.23 -23.34 16.39
C LYS A 230 8.68 -23.76 16.14
N ALA A 231 9.01 -25.05 16.31
CA ALA A 231 10.37 -25.57 16.19
C ALA A 231 10.96 -25.49 14.77
N ASP A 232 10.13 -25.36 13.74
CA ASP A 232 10.63 -25.25 12.35
C ASP A 232 11.24 -23.87 12.04
N CYS A 233 11.01 -22.87 12.90
CA CYS A 233 11.49 -21.50 12.72
C CYS A 233 12.66 -21.11 13.64
N PHE A 234 13.30 -22.08 14.32
CA PHE A 234 14.44 -21.87 15.23
C PHE A 234 15.66 -22.72 14.87
#